data_AF-A0A955F347-F1
#
_entry.id   AF-A0A955F347-F1
#
_cell.length_a   1.000
_cell.length_b   1.000
_cell.length_c   1.000
_cell.angle_alpha   90.00
_cell.angle_beta   90.00
_cell.angle_gamma   90.00
#
_symmetry.space_group_name_H-M   'P 1'
#
loop_
_entity.id
_entity.type
_entity.pdbx_description
1 polymer ?
#
loop_
_entity_poly.entity_id
_entity_poly.type
_entity_poly.pdbx_seq_one_letter_code
_entity_poly.pdbx_strand_id
1 'polypeptide(L)' 'MKRTFALILLLCLAAGAQDDRLAKPKFAILAGKVMTMDLEDRILDNAVIFIADGKIERIVPQRGTKIPEGYRVID' A
#
# COMPACT_ATOMS: atom_id res chain seq x y z
N MET A 1 26.81 -17.15 34.59
CA MET A 1 27.17 -16.37 33.38
C MET A 1 26.37 -16.74 32.12
N LYS A 2 25.93 -18.00 31.92
CA LYS A 2 25.16 -18.40 30.72
C LYS A 2 23.67 -17.96 30.73
N ARG A 3 23.06 -17.81 31.91
CA ARG A 3 21.64 -17.43 32.06
C ARG A 3 21.37 -15.93 31.83
N THR A 4 22.33 -15.07 32.15
CA THR A 4 22.24 -13.62 31.93
C THR A 4 22.33 -13.24 30.44
N PHE A 5 23.11 -13.99 29.66
CA PHE A 5 23.23 -13.76 28.21
C PHE A 5 21.93 -14.10 27.45
N ALA A 6 21.22 -15.15 27.89
CA ALA A 6 19.93 -15.53 27.30
C ALA A 6 18.84 -14.47 27.55
N LEU A 7 18.86 -13.79 28.70
CA LEU A 7 17.87 -12.76 29.03
C LEU A 7 18.06 -11.48 28.19
N ILE A 8 19.30 -11.09 27.91
CA ILE A 8 19.62 -9.91 27.09
C ILE A 8 19.23 -10.17 25.62
N LEU A 9 19.49 -11.38 25.12
CA LEU A 9 19.10 -11.75 23.75
C LEU A 9 17.58 -11.78 23.57
N LEU A 10 16.83 -12.22 24.60
CA LEU A 10 15.38 -12.22 24.59
C LEU A 10 14.78 -10.80 24.64
N LEU A 11 15.43 -9.87 25.36
CA LEU A 11 15.01 -8.46 25.38
C LEU A 11 15.24 -7.75 24.04
N CYS A 12 16.32 -8.09 23.30
CA CYS A 12 16.59 -7.47 22.00
C CYS A 12 15.59 -7.91 20.91
N LEU A 13 15.01 -9.12 20.99
CA LEU A 13 13.98 -9.55 20.04
C LEU A 13 12.63 -8.81 20.22
N ALA A 14 12.34 -8.29 21.43
CA ALA A 14 11.12 -7.55 21.70
C ALA A 14 11.16 -6.08 21.23
N ALA A 15 12.35 -5.54 20.93
CA ALA A 15 12.53 -4.15 20.50
C ALA A 15 12.27 -3.93 18.99
N GLY A 16 11.99 -5.02 18.24
CA GLY A 16 11.61 -4.96 16.83
C GLY A 16 10.13 -4.66 16.57
N ALA A 17 9.38 -4.18 17.56
CA ALA A 17 8.04 -3.66 17.34
C ALA A 17 8.16 -2.37 16.52
N GLN A 18 8.12 -2.52 15.20
CA GLN A 18 8.04 -1.44 14.23
C GLN A 18 7.00 -0.42 14.70
N ASP A 19 7.40 0.84 14.67
CA ASP A 19 6.53 1.99 14.92
C ASP A 19 5.51 2.10 13.78
N ASP A 20 4.48 1.26 13.86
CA ASP A 20 3.36 1.19 12.90
C ASP A 20 2.42 2.40 13.02
N ARG A 21 2.76 3.38 13.87
CA ARG A 21 1.81 4.39 14.33
C ARG A 21 1.45 5.46 13.31
N LEU A 22 2.13 5.59 12.17
CA LEU A 22 1.76 6.61 11.17
C LEU A 22 2.04 6.20 9.72
N ALA A 23 1.97 4.91 9.36
CA ALA A 23 1.91 4.56 7.94
C ALA A 23 0.63 5.19 7.34
N LYS A 24 0.79 6.15 6.42
CA LYS A 24 -0.35 6.82 5.80
C LYS A 24 -1.22 5.78 5.07
N PRO A 25 -2.55 5.92 5.14
CA PRO A 25 -3.44 4.96 4.49
C PRO A 25 -3.18 4.91 2.98
N LYS A 26 -3.14 3.70 2.44
CA LYS A 26 -3.08 3.44 1.00
C LYS A 26 -4.47 3.15 0.47
N PHE A 27 -4.79 3.64 -0.73
CA PHE A 27 -6.11 3.48 -1.34
C PHE A 27 -6.02 2.90 -2.74
N ALA A 28 -6.92 1.98 -3.05
CA ALA A 28 -7.15 1.47 -4.40
C ALA A 28 -8.57 1.85 -4.79
N ILE A 29 -8.71 2.83 -5.68
CA ILE A 29 -10.01 3.29 -6.17
C ILE A 29 -10.36 2.47 -7.40
N LEU A 30 -11.45 1.72 -7.35
CA LEU A 30 -12.06 1.09 -8.51
C LEU A 30 -12.87 2.16 -9.24
N ALA A 31 -12.61 2.35 -10.52
CA ALA A 31 -13.26 3.38 -11.30
C ALA A 31 -13.76 2.80 -12.61
N GLY A 32 -15.09 2.80 -12.81
CA GLY A 32 -15.70 2.36 -14.07
C GLY A 32 -15.25 3.20 -15.28
N LYS A 33 -14.95 4.49 -15.05
CA LYS A 33 -14.26 5.37 -16.01
C LYS A 33 -13.27 6.28 -15.31
N VAL A 34 -12.11 6.46 -15.93
CA VAL A 34 -11.10 7.45 -15.55
C VAL A 34 -10.82 8.33 -16.76
N MET A 35 -10.92 9.64 -16.58
CA MET A 35 -10.47 10.61 -17.57
C MET A 35 -9.09 11.13 -17.16
N THR A 36 -8.09 10.91 -18.00
CA THR A 36 -6.74 11.41 -17.77
C THR A 36 -6.51 12.69 -18.59
N MET A 37 -5.42 13.40 -18.29
CA MET A 37 -4.94 14.50 -19.13
C MET A 37 -3.94 14.03 -20.20
N ASP A 38 -3.79 12.71 -20.38
CA ASP A 38 -2.97 12.15 -21.45
C ASP A 38 -3.64 12.38 -22.81
N LEU A 39 -2.82 12.56 -23.85
CA LEU A 39 -3.28 12.74 -25.23
C LEU A 39 -3.66 11.41 -25.87
N GLU A 40 -3.02 10.30 -25.48
CA GLU A 40 -3.25 8.97 -26.04
C GLU A 40 -4.29 8.20 -25.19
N ASP A 41 -4.13 8.21 -23.87
CA ASP A 41 -4.96 7.46 -22.92
C ASP A 41 -5.98 8.33 -22.17
N ARG A 42 -6.66 9.21 -22.91
CA ARG A 42 -7.55 10.23 -22.33
C ARG A 42 -8.72 9.64 -21.54
N ILE A 43 -9.20 8.46 -21.92
CA ILE A 43 -10.28 7.74 -21.24
C ILE A 43 -9.85 6.29 -21.02
N LEU A 44 -9.85 5.86 -19.76
CA LEU A 44 -9.60 4.49 -19.35
C LEU A 44 -10.89 3.89 -18.77
N ASP A 45 -11.33 2.78 -19.33
CA ASP A 45 -12.49 2.04 -18.84
C ASP A 45 -12.06 0.98 -17.82
N ASN A 46 -12.82 0.87 -16.72
CA ASN A 46 -12.60 -0.11 -15.64
C ASN A 46 -11.14 -0.10 -15.17
N ALA A 47 -10.71 0.96 -14.50
CA ALA A 47 -9.35 1.16 -14.02
C ALA A 47 -9.26 1.10 -12.50
N VAL A 48 -8.05 0.89 -12.00
CA VAL A 48 -7.70 0.99 -10.57
C VAL A 48 -6.69 2.12 -10.40
N ILE A 49 -7.00 3.06 -9.52
CA ILE A 49 -6.10 4.15 -9.14
C ILE A 49 -5.48 3.80 -7.78
N PHE A 50 -4.17 3.57 -7.77
CA PHE A 50 -3.42 3.31 -6.53
C PHE A 50 -2.89 4.64 -5.97
N ILE A 51 -3.18 4.89 -4.69
CA ILE A 51 -2.78 6.09 -3.96
C ILE A 51 -2.01 5.68 -2.71
N ALA A 52 -0.83 6.25 -2.51
CA ALA A 52 -0.03 6.11 -1.29
C ALA A 52 0.60 7.45 -0.92
N ASP A 53 0.73 7.72 0.38
CA ASP A 53 1.34 8.96 0.89
C ASP A 53 0.71 10.26 0.37
N GLY A 54 -0.56 10.21 -0.05
CA GLY A 54 -1.28 11.34 -0.64
C GLY A 54 -0.95 11.60 -2.12
N LYS A 55 -0.33 10.64 -2.82
CA LYS A 55 0.04 10.72 -4.24
C LYS A 55 -0.48 9.52 -5.03
N ILE A 56 -0.76 9.74 -6.31
CA ILE A 56 -1.05 8.65 -7.25
C ILE A 56 0.26 7.89 -7.51
N GLU A 57 0.30 6.59 -7.18
CA GLU A 57 1.42 5.71 -7.54
C GLU A 57 1.32 5.28 -9.00
N ARG A 58 0.12 4.85 -9.43
CA ARG A 58 -0.17 4.39 -10.79
C ARG A 58 -1.67 4.29 -11.06
N ILE A 59 -2.02 4.33 -12.34
CA ILE A 59 -3.35 4.05 -12.88
C ILE A 59 -3.20 2.87 -13.83
N VAL A 60 -3.99 1.81 -13.64
CA VAL A 60 -3.88 0.59 -14.45
C VAL A 60 -5.27 0.03 -14.79
N PRO A 61 -5.43 -0.75 -15.87
CA PRO A 61 -6.66 -1.49 -16.11
C PRO A 61 -6.98 -2.42 -14.94
N GLN A 62 -8.24 -2.52 -14.54
CA GLN A 62 -8.70 -3.43 -13.48
C GLN A 62 -8.56 -4.89 -13.89
N ARG A 63 -8.74 -5.19 -15.18
CA ARG A 63 -8.63 -6.54 -15.71
C ARG A 63 -7.22 -7.10 -15.47
N GLY A 64 -7.14 -8.13 -14.64
CA GLY A 64 -5.87 -8.79 -14.31
C GLY A 64 -5.03 -8.07 -13.26
N THR A 65 -5.49 -6.94 -12.72
CA THR A 65 -4.80 -6.22 -11.65
C THR A 65 -5.15 -6.82 -10.29
N LYS A 66 -4.13 -7.25 -9.55
CA LYS A 66 -4.25 -7.62 -8.15
C LYS A 66 -4.02 -6.38 -7.28
N ILE A 67 -4.90 -6.16 -6.31
CA ILE A 67 -4.73 -5.11 -5.30
C ILE A 67 -3.79 -5.66 -4.21
N PRO A 68 -2.62 -5.04 -3.96
CA PRO A 68 -1.70 -5.50 -2.92
C PRO A 68 -2.30 -5.37 -1.52
N GLU A 69 -1.78 -6.15 -0.56
CA GLU A 69 -2.14 -6.01 0.85
C GLU A 69 -1.86 -4.59 1.38
N GLY A 70 -2.63 -4.17 2.39
CA GLY A 70 -2.53 -2.84 3.00
C GLY A 70 -3.23 -1.72 2.23
N TYR A 71 -3.76 -1.99 1.04
CA TYR A 71 -4.61 -1.07 0.31
C TYR A 71 -6.07 -1.16 0.78
N ARG A 72 -6.64 -0.02 1.17
CA ARG A 72 -8.08 0.12 1.36
C ARG A 72 -8.75 0.30 0.00
N VAL A 73 -9.70 -0.59 -0.31
CA VAL A 73 -10.48 -0.49 -1.54
C VAL A 73 -11.59 0.54 -1.37
N ILE A 74 -11.76 1.38 -2.39
CA ILE A 74 -12.89 2.28 -2.57
C ILE A 74 -13.52 1.90 -3.92
N ASP A 75 -14.81 1.66 -3.95
CA ASP A 75 -15.60 1.40 -5.16
C ASP A 75 -16.47 2.61 -5.49
#